data_AF-A0A9E0NM76-F1
#
_entry.id   AF-A0A9E0NM76-F1
#
_cell.length_a   1.000
_cell.length_b   1.000
_cell.length_c   1.000
_cell.angle_alpha   90.00
_cell.angle_beta   90.00
_cell.angle_gamma   90.00
#
_symmetry.space_group_name_H-M   'P 1'
#
loop_
_entity.id
_entity.type
_entity.pdbx_description
1 polymer ?
#
loop_
_entity_poly.entity_id
_entity_poly.type
_entity_poly.pdbx_seq_one_letter_code
_entity_poly.pdbx_strand_id
1 'polypeptide(L)'
;MAHETDWAEATEQQILDAALRLAPAQGWTWPMVRAAGKACGLSVAETELLVPHGPADLAALLSRRHDAAALARLAGTDPKTLKIRERIRAGVEARLDAAATDEGAVRRWAGYLALPTRIPLAVKLLWESADGLWRWAGDTATDENHYSKRAILSGILISGLALRLAGGKADAMAFVDSRIENVMAYEKWKASRKGGDLLRDVAAALGKMRYG
;
A
#
# COMPACT_ATOMS: atom_id res chain seq x y z
N MET A 1 -16.64 -26.79 -4.47
CA MET A 1 -15.47 -25.88 -4.53
C MET A 1 -15.89 -24.43 -4.69
N ALA A 2 -16.48 -23.98 -5.81
CA ALA A 2 -16.85 -22.55 -5.98
C ALA A 2 -17.80 -22.00 -4.89
N HIS A 3 -18.86 -22.74 -4.54
CA HIS A 3 -19.81 -22.37 -3.47
C HIS A 3 -19.20 -22.37 -2.05
N GLU A 4 -18.14 -23.14 -1.85
CA GLU A 4 -17.50 -23.32 -0.54
C GLU A 4 -16.45 -22.24 -0.29
N THR A 5 -15.73 -21.85 -1.34
CA THR A 5 -14.85 -20.66 -1.35
C THR A 5 -15.67 -19.38 -1.14
N ASP A 6 -16.83 -19.26 -1.78
CA ASP A 6 -17.72 -18.09 -1.62
C ASP A 6 -18.25 -17.95 -0.18
N TRP A 7 -18.64 -19.06 0.46
CA TRP A 7 -19.04 -19.04 1.87
C TRP A 7 -17.90 -18.65 2.81
N ALA A 8 -16.70 -19.22 2.62
CA ALA A 8 -15.56 -18.96 3.48
C ALA A 8 -15.14 -17.48 3.39
N GLU A 9 -15.00 -16.96 2.17
CA GLU A 9 -14.67 -15.54 1.94
C GLU A 9 -15.73 -14.62 2.55
N ALA A 10 -17.02 -14.89 2.33
CA ALA A 10 -18.10 -14.11 2.92
C ALA A 10 -18.06 -14.12 4.47
N THR A 11 -17.77 -15.28 5.06
CA THR A 11 -17.70 -15.44 6.52
C THR A 11 -16.47 -14.72 7.09
N GLU A 12 -15.31 -14.81 6.44
CA GLU A 12 -14.12 -14.03 6.80
C GLU A 12 -14.41 -12.52 6.79
N GLN A 13 -15.15 -12.02 5.80
CA GLN A 13 -15.56 -10.61 5.76
C GLN A 13 -16.50 -10.24 6.92
N GLN A 14 -17.43 -11.12 7.30
CA GLN A 14 -18.31 -10.90 8.45
C GLN A 14 -17.51 -10.86 9.77
N ILE A 15 -16.54 -11.76 9.94
CA ILE A 15 -15.63 -11.74 11.10
C ILE A 15 -14.85 -10.44 11.10
N LEU A 16 -14.33 -10.00 9.95
CA LEU A 16 -13.63 -8.73 9.85
C LEU A 16 -14.53 -7.53 10.22
N ASP A 17 -15.78 -7.49 9.79
CA ASP A 17 -16.73 -6.42 10.18
C ASP A 17 -16.95 -6.36 11.70
N ALA A 18 -17.09 -7.52 12.34
CA ALA A 18 -17.17 -7.60 13.80
C ALA A 18 -15.86 -7.17 14.46
N ALA A 19 -14.72 -7.60 13.92
CA ALA A 19 -13.39 -7.25 14.41
C ALA A 19 -13.14 -5.73 14.34
N LEU A 20 -13.55 -5.05 13.27
CA LEU A 20 -13.39 -3.61 13.10
C LEU A 20 -14.11 -2.80 14.19
N ARG A 21 -15.26 -3.30 14.68
CA ARG A 21 -15.99 -2.69 15.81
C ARG A 21 -15.28 -2.90 17.16
N LEU A 22 -14.58 -4.02 17.33
CA LEU A 22 -13.93 -4.43 18.59
C LEU A 22 -12.48 -3.94 18.71
N ALA A 23 -11.76 -3.86 17.59
CA ALA A 23 -10.34 -3.54 17.51
C ALA A 23 -9.93 -2.20 18.15
N PRO A 24 -10.71 -1.11 18.09
CA PRO A 24 -10.35 0.15 18.76
C PRO A 24 -10.14 -0.03 20.27
N ALA A 25 -10.94 -0.88 20.92
CA ALA A 25 -10.81 -1.18 22.34
C ALA A 25 -9.80 -2.31 22.60
N GLN A 26 -9.97 -3.45 21.91
CA GLN A 26 -9.26 -4.70 22.24
C GLN A 26 -7.93 -4.88 21.50
N GLY A 27 -7.63 -4.02 20.53
CA GLY A 27 -6.48 -4.17 19.64
C GLY A 27 -6.57 -5.38 18.71
N TRP A 28 -5.47 -5.66 18.01
CA TRP A 28 -5.35 -6.77 17.07
C TRP A 28 -4.82 -8.02 17.78
N THR A 29 -5.69 -8.68 18.53
CA THR A 29 -5.33 -9.78 19.45
C THR A 29 -6.23 -11.02 19.27
N TRP A 30 -5.78 -12.18 19.73
CA TRP A 30 -6.60 -13.41 19.69
C TRP A 30 -7.94 -13.29 20.43
N PRO A 31 -8.01 -12.67 21.62
CA PRO A 31 -9.29 -12.36 22.26
C PRO A 31 -10.25 -11.57 21.36
N MET A 32 -9.75 -10.57 20.62
CA MET A 32 -10.55 -9.80 19.67
C MET A 32 -11.09 -10.70 18.54
N VAL A 33 -10.24 -11.56 17.98
CA VAL A 33 -10.63 -12.49 16.89
C VAL A 33 -11.72 -13.45 17.36
N ARG A 34 -11.55 -14.08 18.53
CA ARG A 34 -12.52 -15.03 19.08
C ARG A 34 -13.84 -14.33 19.43
N ALA A 35 -13.77 -13.09 19.93
CA ALA A 35 -14.96 -12.28 20.18
C ALA A 35 -15.70 -11.90 18.88
N ALA A 36 -14.96 -11.59 17.81
CA ALA A 36 -15.52 -11.32 16.49
C ALA A 36 -16.20 -12.56 15.90
N GLY A 37 -15.54 -13.73 15.95
CA GLY A 37 -16.13 -15.00 15.50
C GLY A 37 -17.38 -15.37 16.29
N LYS A 38 -17.37 -15.22 17.62
CA LYS A 38 -18.55 -15.42 18.47
C LYS A 38 -19.70 -14.48 18.09
N ALA A 39 -19.41 -13.22 17.75
CA ALA A 39 -20.43 -12.27 17.30
C ALA A 39 -21.07 -12.67 15.95
N CYS A 40 -20.36 -13.47 15.14
CA CYS A 40 -20.87 -14.10 13.92
C CYS A 40 -21.55 -15.46 14.16
N GLY A 41 -21.72 -15.87 15.42
CA GLY A 41 -22.33 -17.16 15.76
C GLY A 41 -21.38 -18.37 15.63
N LEU A 42 -20.09 -18.15 15.42
CA LEU A 42 -19.10 -19.20 15.27
C LEU A 42 -18.54 -19.64 16.63
N SER A 43 -18.22 -20.92 16.75
CA SER A 43 -17.39 -21.46 17.84
C SER A 43 -15.93 -20.99 17.70
N VAL A 44 -15.16 -21.17 18.78
CA VAL A 44 -13.71 -20.88 18.75
C VAL A 44 -13.01 -21.73 17.70
N ALA A 45 -13.36 -23.01 17.58
CA ALA A 45 -12.74 -23.92 16.63
C ALA A 45 -13.05 -23.51 15.16
N GLU A 46 -14.29 -23.14 14.85
CA GLU A 46 -14.66 -22.66 13.51
C GLU A 46 -13.96 -21.33 13.19
N THR A 47 -13.86 -20.43 14.17
CA THR A 47 -13.15 -19.16 13.99
C THR A 47 -11.67 -19.41 13.70
N GLU A 48 -11.00 -20.26 14.47
CA GLU A 48 -9.59 -20.59 14.28
C GLU A 48 -9.34 -21.40 13.00
N LEU A 49 -10.33 -22.12 12.50
CA LEU A 49 -10.27 -22.79 11.20
C LEU A 49 -10.31 -21.78 10.04
N LEU A 50 -11.17 -20.76 10.14
CA LEU A 50 -11.29 -19.70 9.12
C LEU A 50 -10.12 -18.71 9.14
N VAL A 51 -9.61 -18.36 10.32
CA VAL A 51 -8.47 -17.45 10.50
C VAL A 51 -7.36 -18.12 11.33
N PRO A 52 -6.60 -19.06 10.75
CA PRO A 52 -5.61 -19.88 11.47
C PRO A 52 -4.45 -19.07 12.08
N HIS A 53 -4.14 -17.90 11.54
CA HIS A 53 -3.16 -16.96 12.10
C HIS A 53 -3.82 -15.79 12.85
N GLY A 54 -5.14 -15.86 13.04
CA GLY A 54 -5.95 -14.97 13.85
C GLY A 54 -5.80 -13.50 13.44
N PRO A 55 -5.23 -12.63 14.30
CA PRO A 55 -5.16 -11.20 14.00
C PRO A 55 -4.37 -10.88 12.73
N ALA A 56 -3.40 -11.73 12.36
CA ALA A 56 -2.60 -11.54 11.15
C ALA A 56 -3.44 -11.71 9.88
N ASP A 57 -4.32 -12.71 9.84
CA ASP A 57 -5.20 -12.96 8.70
C ASP A 57 -6.21 -11.83 8.56
N LEU A 58 -6.86 -11.42 9.65
CA LEU A 58 -7.76 -10.26 9.64
C LEU A 58 -7.03 -8.97 9.22
N ALA A 59 -5.77 -8.79 9.61
CA ALA A 59 -4.99 -7.61 9.26
C ALA A 59 -4.69 -7.57 7.76
N ALA A 60 -4.40 -8.74 7.17
CA ALA A 60 -4.22 -8.89 5.73
C ALA A 60 -5.53 -8.65 4.97
N LEU A 61 -6.65 -9.22 5.46
CA LEU A 61 -7.97 -9.03 4.88
C LEU A 61 -8.37 -7.55 4.87
N LEU A 62 -8.13 -6.82 5.96
CA LEU A 62 -8.40 -5.39 6.01
C LEU A 62 -7.60 -4.60 4.98
N SER A 63 -6.29 -4.88 4.86
CA SER A 63 -5.45 -4.20 3.87
C SER A 63 -5.96 -4.39 2.44
N ARG A 64 -6.29 -5.64 2.09
CA ARG A 64 -6.78 -6.00 0.77
C ARG A 64 -8.18 -5.45 0.49
N ARG A 65 -9.05 -5.40 1.51
CA ARG A 65 -10.36 -4.75 1.43
C ARG A 65 -10.21 -3.26 1.10
N HIS A 66 -9.27 -2.57 1.75
CA HIS A 66 -9.00 -1.17 1.43
C HIS A 66 -8.36 -0.97 0.05
N ASP A 67 -7.49 -1.89 -0.39
CA ASP A 67 -6.95 -1.88 -1.76
C ASP A 67 -8.08 -2.01 -2.79
N ALA A 68 -8.97 -2.98 -2.59
CA ALA A 68 -10.14 -3.18 -3.44
C ALA A 68 -11.07 -1.96 -3.45
N ALA A 69 -11.35 -1.36 -2.28
CA ALA A 69 -12.15 -0.14 -2.19
C ALA A 69 -11.51 1.05 -2.91
N ALA A 70 -10.18 1.19 -2.80
CA ALA A 70 -9.44 2.23 -3.51
C ALA A 70 -9.54 2.05 -5.03
N LEU A 71 -9.29 0.84 -5.52
CA LEU A 71 -9.38 0.51 -6.95
C LEU A 71 -10.80 0.66 -7.50
N ALA A 72 -11.82 0.26 -6.73
CA ALA A 72 -13.22 0.46 -7.10
C ALA A 72 -13.56 1.94 -7.27
N ARG A 73 -13.06 2.81 -6.38
CA ARG A 73 -13.23 4.27 -6.50
C ARG A 73 -12.53 4.85 -7.74
N LEU A 74 -11.44 4.24 -8.16
CA LEU A 74 -10.66 4.67 -9.32
C LEU A 74 -11.18 4.09 -10.65
N ALA A 75 -12.08 3.11 -10.62
CA ALA A 75 -12.53 2.37 -11.81
C ALA A 75 -13.19 3.25 -12.87
N GLY A 76 -13.83 4.36 -12.48
CA GLY A 76 -14.44 5.32 -13.40
C GLY A 76 -13.46 6.29 -14.07
N THR A 77 -12.16 6.22 -13.72
CA THR A 77 -11.13 7.12 -14.24
C THR A 77 -10.21 6.36 -15.19
N ASP A 78 -10.13 6.77 -16.46
CA ASP A 78 -9.10 6.24 -17.35
C ASP A 78 -7.73 6.83 -16.97
N PRO A 79 -6.79 6.01 -16.44
CA PRO A 79 -5.47 6.48 -16.04
C PRO A 79 -4.72 7.14 -17.20
N LYS A 80 -4.96 6.74 -18.45
CA LYS A 80 -4.25 7.27 -19.63
C LYS A 80 -4.51 8.75 -19.86
N THR A 81 -5.65 9.26 -19.39
CA THR A 81 -6.02 10.69 -19.48
C THR A 81 -5.24 11.58 -18.52
N LEU A 82 -4.62 10.98 -17.50
CA LEU A 82 -3.86 11.67 -16.45
C LEU A 82 -2.36 11.60 -16.71
N LYS A 83 -1.61 12.60 -16.25
CA LYS A 83 -0.15 12.51 -16.13
C LYS A 83 0.22 11.53 -15.03
N ILE A 84 1.39 10.89 -15.12
CA ILE A 84 1.80 9.86 -14.16
C ILE A 84 1.74 10.33 -12.69
N ARG A 85 2.14 11.58 -12.42
CA ARG A 85 2.03 12.18 -11.08
C ARG A 85 0.60 12.29 -10.56
N GLU A 86 -0.36 12.61 -11.43
CA GLU A 86 -1.78 12.71 -11.08
C GLU A 86 -2.35 11.32 -10.81
N ARG A 87 -1.92 10.31 -11.58
CA ARG A 87 -2.28 8.90 -11.31
C ARG A 87 -1.79 8.48 -9.93
N ILE A 88 -0.49 8.64 -9.64
CA ILE A 88 0.05 8.21 -8.34
C ILE A 88 -0.61 8.97 -7.19
N ARG A 89 -0.81 10.28 -7.33
CA ARG A 89 -1.54 11.08 -6.34
C ARG A 89 -2.95 10.55 -6.08
N ALA A 90 -3.73 10.31 -7.14
CA ALA A 90 -5.10 9.80 -7.04
C ALA A 90 -5.14 8.38 -6.42
N GLY A 91 -4.20 7.51 -6.80
CA GLY A 91 -4.08 6.17 -6.25
C GLY A 91 -3.79 6.17 -4.74
N VAL A 92 -2.82 6.98 -4.32
CA VAL A 92 -2.49 7.13 -2.88
C VAL A 92 -3.66 7.74 -2.13
N GLU A 93 -4.29 8.80 -2.65
CA GLU A 93 -5.44 9.44 -2.02
C GLU A 93 -6.60 8.45 -1.83
N ALA A 94 -6.94 7.68 -2.87
CA ALA A 94 -8.00 6.67 -2.79
C ALA A 94 -7.70 5.62 -1.72
N ARG A 95 -6.44 5.17 -1.61
CA ARG A 95 -6.04 4.16 -0.63
C ARG A 95 -6.02 4.68 0.81
N LEU A 96 -5.62 5.93 1.01
CA LEU A 96 -5.67 6.60 2.31
C LEU A 96 -7.12 6.91 2.74
N ASP A 97 -7.97 7.33 1.79
CA ASP A 97 -9.40 7.54 2.04
C ASP A 97 -10.09 6.22 2.42
N ALA A 98 -9.77 5.11 1.74
CA ALA A 98 -10.27 3.78 2.09
C ALA A 98 -9.81 3.34 3.49
N ALA A 99 -8.58 3.64 3.89
CA ALA A 99 -8.13 3.34 5.25
C ALA A 99 -8.84 4.21 6.31
N ALA A 100 -9.16 5.45 5.96
CA ALA A 100 -9.79 6.40 6.89
C ALA A 100 -11.23 6.04 7.25
N THR A 101 -11.92 5.18 6.48
CA THR A 101 -13.26 4.70 6.86
C THR A 101 -13.25 3.88 8.14
N ASP A 102 -12.11 3.28 8.48
CA ASP A 102 -11.92 2.41 9.63
C ASP A 102 -10.91 3.00 10.64
N GLU A 103 -10.84 4.33 10.77
CA GLU A 103 -9.75 5.05 11.46
C GLU A 103 -9.39 4.46 12.84
N GLY A 104 -10.41 4.18 13.67
CA GLY A 104 -10.19 3.64 15.01
C GLY A 104 -9.50 2.27 15.01
N ALA A 105 -9.89 1.38 14.09
CA ALA A 105 -9.29 0.05 13.94
C ALA A 105 -7.92 0.14 13.25
N VAL A 106 -7.80 1.02 12.26
CA VAL A 106 -6.57 1.23 11.49
C VAL A 106 -5.44 1.81 12.35
N ARG A 107 -5.75 2.68 13.32
CA ARG A 107 -4.74 3.16 14.28
C ARG A 107 -4.12 2.02 15.08
N ARG A 108 -4.93 1.07 15.55
CA ARG A 108 -4.44 -0.13 16.25
C ARG A 108 -3.77 -1.12 15.29
N TRP A 109 -4.24 -1.20 14.04
CA TRP A 109 -3.68 -2.06 12.98
C TRP A 109 -2.27 -1.65 12.60
N ALA A 110 -2.05 -0.35 12.42
CA ALA A 110 -0.74 0.21 12.10
C ALA A 110 0.27 -0.09 13.22
N GLY A 111 -0.14 0.08 14.49
CA GLY A 111 0.68 -0.28 15.64
C GLY A 111 1.01 -1.79 15.71
N TYR A 112 0.03 -2.65 15.42
CA TYR A 112 0.23 -4.11 15.36
C TYR A 112 1.22 -4.51 14.27
N LEU A 113 1.10 -3.96 13.06
CA LEU A 113 2.00 -4.26 11.94
C LEU A 113 3.40 -3.68 12.09
N ALA A 114 3.57 -2.64 12.92
CA ALA A 114 4.86 -2.07 13.27
C ALA A 114 5.68 -2.95 14.23
N LEU A 115 5.07 -3.99 14.84
CA LEU A 115 5.80 -4.93 15.70
C LEU A 115 6.85 -5.70 14.88
N PRO A 116 8.07 -5.94 15.41
CA PRO A 116 9.13 -6.64 14.68
C PRO A 116 8.72 -7.98 14.08
N THR A 117 7.91 -8.75 14.80
CA THR A 117 7.39 -10.06 14.35
C THR A 117 6.33 -9.98 13.27
N ARG A 118 5.81 -8.78 12.97
CA ARG A 118 4.78 -8.51 11.96
C ARG A 118 5.32 -7.77 10.74
N ILE A 119 6.57 -7.30 10.77
CA ILE A 119 7.21 -6.62 9.65
C ILE A 119 7.13 -7.41 8.34
N PRO A 120 7.38 -8.73 8.27
CA PRO A 120 7.27 -9.47 7.02
C PRO A 120 5.87 -9.40 6.39
N LEU A 121 4.82 -9.47 7.22
CA LEU A 121 3.45 -9.30 6.77
C LEU A 121 3.20 -7.85 6.31
N ALA A 122 3.62 -6.86 7.09
CA ALA A 122 3.46 -5.45 6.75
C ALA A 122 4.10 -5.12 5.39
N VAL A 123 5.32 -5.58 5.14
CA VAL A 123 6.03 -5.40 3.87
C VAL A 123 5.29 -6.06 2.71
N LYS A 124 4.79 -7.29 2.90
CA LYS A 124 4.00 -7.99 1.89
C LYS A 124 2.74 -7.19 1.52
N LEU A 125 1.98 -6.73 2.52
CA LEU A 125 0.74 -5.98 2.30
C LEU A 125 1.02 -4.64 1.61
N LEU A 126 2.06 -3.91 2.02
CA LEU A 126 2.46 -2.66 1.37
C LEU A 126 2.85 -2.88 -0.10
N TRP A 127 3.56 -3.97 -0.38
CA TRP A 127 3.92 -4.34 -1.75
C TRP A 127 2.67 -4.65 -2.58
N GLU A 128 1.74 -5.45 -2.05
CA GLU A 128 0.45 -5.75 -2.69
C GLU A 128 -0.31 -4.45 -3.04
N SER A 129 -0.42 -3.52 -2.08
CA SER A 129 -1.07 -2.21 -2.30
C SER A 129 -0.35 -1.38 -3.37
N ALA A 130 0.97 -1.23 -3.26
CA ALA A 130 1.75 -0.45 -4.22
C ALA A 130 1.68 -1.03 -5.63
N ASP A 131 1.73 -2.36 -5.75
CA ASP A 131 1.63 -3.09 -7.00
C ASP A 131 0.25 -2.90 -7.66
N GLY A 132 -0.83 -3.02 -6.89
CA GLY A 132 -2.19 -2.77 -7.36
C GLY A 132 -2.38 -1.34 -7.91
N LEU A 133 -1.89 -0.34 -7.17
CA LEU A 133 -1.97 1.07 -7.60
C LEU A 133 -1.12 1.35 -8.84
N TRP A 134 0.08 0.78 -8.95
CA TRP A 134 0.91 0.93 -10.15
C TRP A 134 0.32 0.24 -11.37
N ARG A 135 -0.28 -0.95 -11.21
CA ARG A 135 -1.02 -1.61 -12.31
C ARG A 135 -2.18 -0.75 -12.78
N TRP A 136 -2.97 -0.21 -11.87
CA TRP A 136 -4.03 0.74 -12.23
C TRP A 136 -3.46 1.99 -12.93
N ALA A 137 -2.31 2.51 -12.49
CA ALA A 137 -1.66 3.66 -13.14
C ALA A 137 -1.09 3.36 -14.56
N GLY A 138 -1.17 2.10 -15.02
CA GLY A 138 -0.72 1.64 -16.33
C GLY A 138 0.74 1.20 -16.38
N ASP A 139 1.35 0.85 -15.24
CA ASP A 139 2.70 0.29 -15.20
C ASP A 139 2.73 -1.14 -15.77
N THR A 140 3.56 -1.35 -16.79
CA THR A 140 3.83 -2.66 -17.39
C THR A 140 5.29 -3.08 -17.21
N ALA A 141 6.05 -2.37 -16.38
CA ALA A 141 7.47 -2.64 -16.16
C ALA A 141 7.66 -3.98 -15.44
N THR A 142 8.62 -4.78 -15.93
CA THR A 142 9.06 -6.05 -15.33
C THR A 142 10.55 -6.05 -14.98
N ASP A 143 11.21 -4.92 -15.12
CA ASP A 143 12.65 -4.71 -14.91
C ASP A 143 12.94 -4.02 -13.56
N GLU A 144 14.14 -3.50 -13.33
CA GLU A 144 14.51 -2.81 -12.08
C GLU A 144 13.54 -1.66 -11.70
N ASN A 145 12.92 -1.05 -12.70
CA ASN A 145 11.93 0.00 -12.51
C ASN A 145 10.68 -0.52 -11.78
N HIS A 146 10.31 -1.79 -12.00
CA HIS A 146 9.22 -2.47 -11.28
C HIS A 146 9.43 -2.40 -9.77
N TYR A 147 10.64 -2.72 -9.32
CA TYR A 147 10.97 -2.81 -7.90
C TYR A 147 11.11 -1.43 -7.24
N SER A 148 11.82 -0.51 -7.90
CA SER A 148 12.04 0.84 -7.36
C SER A 148 10.73 1.62 -7.21
N LYS A 149 9.84 1.54 -8.20
CA LYS A 149 8.51 2.17 -8.16
C LYS A 149 7.67 1.71 -6.98
N ARG A 150 7.63 0.39 -6.73
CA ARG A 150 6.86 -0.20 -5.63
C ARG A 150 7.47 0.13 -4.28
N ALA A 151 8.79 0.02 -4.14
CA ALA A 151 9.48 0.40 -2.91
C ALA A 151 9.24 1.87 -2.51
N ILE A 152 9.36 2.80 -3.47
CA ILE A 152 9.09 4.23 -3.24
C ILE A 152 7.63 4.46 -2.87
N LEU A 153 6.68 3.87 -3.60
CA LEU A 153 5.26 4.04 -3.34
C LEU A 153 4.86 3.45 -1.98
N SER A 154 5.42 2.31 -1.57
CA SER A 154 5.24 1.75 -0.23
C SER A 154 5.69 2.72 0.86
N GLY A 155 6.84 3.39 0.69
CA GLY A 155 7.30 4.41 1.63
C GLY A 155 6.34 5.62 1.74
N ILE A 156 5.76 6.04 0.60
CA ILE A 156 4.74 7.09 0.54
C ILE A 156 3.47 6.64 1.26
N LEU A 157 3.00 5.40 1.05
CA LEU A 157 1.80 4.86 1.69
C LEU A 157 1.95 4.77 3.21
N ILE A 158 3.08 4.26 3.72
CA ILE A 158 3.34 4.16 5.17
C ILE A 158 3.28 5.56 5.82
N SER A 159 4.05 6.50 5.27
CA SER A 159 4.18 7.84 5.84
C SER A 159 2.88 8.64 5.67
N GLY A 160 2.23 8.51 4.52
CA GLY A 160 0.93 9.12 4.24
C GLY A 160 -0.16 8.63 5.17
N LEU A 161 -0.19 7.32 5.49
CA LEU A 161 -1.13 6.76 6.45
C LEU A 161 -0.86 7.29 7.86
N ALA A 162 0.40 7.32 8.31
CA ALA A 162 0.76 7.86 9.61
C ALA A 162 0.31 9.33 9.76
N LEU A 163 0.56 10.15 8.74
CA LEU A 163 0.11 11.55 8.71
C LEU A 163 -1.41 11.67 8.64
N ARG A 164 -2.09 10.80 7.87
CA ARG A 164 -3.55 10.76 7.76
C ARG A 164 -4.22 10.53 9.11
N LEU A 165 -3.62 9.67 9.94
CA LEU A 165 -4.09 9.35 11.29
C LEU A 165 -3.70 10.42 12.33
N ALA A 166 -2.63 11.18 12.10
CA ALA A 166 -2.14 12.18 13.05
C ALA A 166 -2.78 13.56 12.82
N GLY A 167 -2.82 14.02 11.57
CA GLY A 167 -3.21 15.38 11.19
C GLY A 167 -4.31 15.45 10.12
N GLY A 168 -4.84 14.30 9.68
CA GLY A 168 -5.95 14.25 8.74
C GLY A 168 -5.53 14.32 7.27
N LYS A 169 -6.51 14.53 6.39
CA LYS A 169 -6.34 14.42 4.94
C LYS A 169 -5.41 15.48 4.35
N ALA A 170 -5.51 16.72 4.81
CA ALA A 170 -4.72 17.83 4.30
C ALA A 170 -3.21 17.58 4.48
N ASP A 171 -2.81 17.24 5.70
CA ASP A 171 -1.40 16.97 6.05
C ASP A 171 -0.85 15.78 5.28
N ALA A 172 -1.62 14.69 5.19
CA ALA A 172 -1.25 13.51 4.43
C ALA A 172 -1.02 13.84 2.94
N MET A 173 -1.94 14.59 2.33
CA MET A 173 -1.84 14.90 0.91
C MET A 173 -0.75 15.94 0.60
N ALA A 174 -0.51 16.91 1.49
CA ALA A 174 0.62 17.82 1.37
C ALA A 174 1.96 17.06 1.38
N PHE A 175 2.09 16.05 2.25
CA PHE A 175 3.25 15.17 2.23
C PHE A 175 3.35 14.38 0.92
N VAL A 176 2.27 13.75 0.47
CA VAL A 176 2.24 12.97 -0.79
C VAL A 176 2.68 13.83 -1.97
N ASP A 177 2.13 15.04 -2.09
CA ASP A 177 2.46 15.99 -3.15
C ASP A 177 3.96 16.34 -3.11
N SER A 178 4.54 16.58 -1.92
CA SER A 178 5.98 16.81 -1.77
C SER A 178 6.83 15.61 -2.21
N ARG A 179 6.39 14.37 -1.94
CA ARG A 179 7.14 13.16 -2.32
C ARG A 179 7.09 12.93 -3.82
N ILE A 180 5.95 13.19 -4.45
CA ILE A 180 5.80 13.12 -5.90
C ILE A 180 6.74 14.12 -6.56
N GLU A 181 6.78 15.37 -6.11
CA GLU A 181 7.69 16.39 -6.66
C GLU A 181 9.18 16.00 -6.47
N ASN A 182 9.55 15.41 -5.34
CA ASN A 182 10.91 14.89 -5.14
C ASN A 182 11.29 13.80 -6.15
N VAL A 183 10.37 12.87 -6.45
CA VAL A 183 10.59 11.82 -7.47
C VAL A 183 10.74 12.45 -8.86
N MET A 184 9.91 13.43 -9.20
CA MET A 184 10.00 14.14 -10.48
C MET A 184 11.32 14.89 -10.63
N ALA A 185 11.78 15.56 -9.56
CA ALA A 185 13.08 16.23 -9.54
C ALA A 185 14.25 15.25 -9.72
N TYR A 186 14.18 14.09 -9.06
CA TYR A 186 15.18 13.03 -9.21
C TYR A 186 15.24 12.49 -10.65
N GLU A 187 14.10 12.20 -11.27
CA GLU A 187 14.05 11.71 -12.65
C GLU A 187 14.55 12.76 -13.65
N LYS A 188 14.22 14.04 -13.45
CA LYS A 188 14.76 15.15 -14.26
C LYS A 188 16.28 15.24 -14.14
N TRP A 189 16.81 15.15 -12.92
CA TRP A 189 18.25 15.15 -12.68
C TRP A 189 18.93 13.94 -13.33
N LYS A 190 18.37 12.74 -13.22
CA LYS A 190 18.89 11.51 -13.84
C LYS A 190 18.92 11.63 -15.37
N ALA A 191 17.86 12.17 -15.97
CA ALA A 191 17.78 12.45 -17.40
C ALA A 191 18.85 13.46 -17.85
N SER A 192 19.08 14.53 -17.08
CA SER A 192 20.10 15.53 -17.38
C SER A 192 21.53 14.98 -17.37
N ARG A 193 21.78 13.89 -16.63
CA ARG A 193 23.09 13.21 -16.56
C ARG A 193 23.27 12.09 -17.58
N LYS A 194 22.18 11.45 -18.04
CA LYS A 194 22.26 10.49 -19.15
C LYS A 194 22.61 11.13 -20.50
N GLY A 195 22.46 12.46 -20.62
CA GLY A 195 22.98 13.26 -21.74
C GLY A 195 24.45 13.68 -21.59
N GLY A 196 25.14 13.20 -20.56
CA GLY A 196 26.54 13.52 -20.28
C GLY A 196 27.49 12.66 -21.09
N ASP A 197 27.65 13.00 -22.37
CA ASP A 197 28.83 12.64 -23.16
C ASP A 197 30.12 13.16 -22.50
N LEU A 198 30.05 13.95 -21.42
CA LEU A 198 31.15 14.50 -20.64
C LEU A 198 32.30 13.52 -20.34
N LEU A 199 32.03 12.26 -19.98
CA LEU A 199 33.11 11.28 -19.76
C LEU A 199 33.74 10.81 -21.07
N ARG A 200 32.96 10.69 -22.16
CA ARG A 200 33.46 10.38 -23.51
C ARG A 200 34.15 11.59 -24.14
N ASP A 201 33.64 12.80 -23.93
CA ASP A 201 34.19 14.07 -24.37
C ASP A 201 35.50 14.36 -23.66
N VAL A 202 35.58 14.12 -22.35
CA VAL A 202 36.84 14.19 -21.59
C VAL A 202 37.81 13.11 -22.05
N ALA A 203 37.35 11.88 -22.28
CA ALA A 203 38.20 10.81 -22.81
C ALA A 203 38.69 11.11 -24.25
N ALA A 204 37.84 11.68 -25.10
CA ALA A 204 38.16 12.05 -26.48
C ALA A 204 39.07 13.27 -26.54
N ALA A 205 38.89 14.25 -25.66
CA ALA A 205 39.77 15.41 -25.53
C ALA A 205 41.15 15.00 -25.01
N LEU A 206 41.23 14.12 -24.02
CA LEU A 206 42.50 13.56 -23.52
C LEU A 206 43.17 12.66 -24.56
N GLY A 207 42.39 11.90 -25.34
CA GLY A 207 42.89 11.13 -26.47
C GLY A 207 43.51 12.01 -27.56
N LYS A 208 42.84 13.12 -27.93
CA LYS A 208 43.38 14.09 -28.90
C LYS A 208 44.63 14.81 -28.39
N MET A 209 44.79 15.04 -27.09
CA MET A 209 46.02 15.62 -26.54
C MET A 209 47.20 14.63 -26.49
N ARG A 210 46.93 13.33 -26.45
CA ARG A 210 47.98 12.30 -26.36
C ARG A 210 48.46 11.79 -27.71
N TYR A 211 47.64 11.91 -28.75
CA TYR A 211 47.91 11.35 -30.08
C TYR A 211 47.73 12.36 -31.23
N GLY A 212 47.41 13.61 -30.92
CA GLY A 212 47.29 14.72 -31.89
C GLY A 212 48.48 15.66 -31.88
#